data_AF-A0A178D7T6-F1
#
_entry.id   AF-A0A178D7T6-F1
#
_cell.length_a   1.000
_cell.length_b   1.000
_cell.length_c   1.000
_cell.angle_alpha   90.00
_cell.angle_beta   90.00
_cell.angle_gamma   90.00
#
_symmetry.space_group_name_H-M   'P 1'
#
loop_
_entity.id
_entity.type
_entity.pdbx_description
1 polymer ?
#
loop_
_entity_poly.entity_id
_entity_poly.type
_entity_poly.pdbx_seq_one_letter_code
_entity_poly.pdbx_strand_id
1 'polypeptide(L)'
;MAQSLAAAGHNLERRTVVSVLLFPHQPYASKPYRVLLFRRSDKVSTYRRKLAPIAGSIETYDKSPLDAAWRELKEETSFGPQQIELWRRGAGFEFTDQKAVVIGESEHQVKGRIWKVWPFAFRLTKETVDNDNDTEKLGVQMNFEHLGFQWQNVDDILSGKILDDCVPRLEVTLGQVWVDPNSILHQGLEELRLDHSHGARELATMALKSLIKIVEYDQQTQQYRDFDEWWKTFQRQAFHLAFNGRPSMAAAISNAIATALKQAKAQVGPQSTDFLEKVRQSLAASVTRRGEISKQVSHQFSKFLQDKFRSSAQSQTGEQTRIKILTLSSSSTIKAAILHALDADESLSIELRILESRPLNEGVSFAKVLTEEAQRRHDSGATGPLIDDRLRVVLASDASVGILAKDVDLVIIGADRISEAGDVSNKTGSLGAALVSQAVTDGKAAVVCISESEKIAYPGAVEDHPEEDNEASELTRSWDLQPPSSPLWNKMVTVRNVYFEWVPATHIDYYVCEDGTLSRQDIHQRSKLVSDVMNEVFTVEQGTNISEASSGR
;
A
#
# COMPACT_ATOMS: atom_id res chain seq x y z
N MET A 1 -25.15 22.77 8.95
CA MET A 1 -26.38 21.95 8.83
C MET A 1 -26.72 21.14 10.10
N ALA A 2 -26.31 21.57 11.30
CA ALA A 2 -26.58 20.84 12.55
C ALA A 2 -27.94 21.17 13.21
N GLN A 3 -28.76 22.04 12.60
CA GLN A 3 -30.01 22.53 13.20
C GLN A 3 -31.31 22.08 12.50
N SER A 4 -31.25 21.28 11.43
CA SER A 4 -32.49 20.74 10.81
C SER A 4 -32.76 19.26 11.10
N LEU A 5 -31.94 18.59 11.91
CA LEU A 5 -32.12 17.18 12.29
C LEU A 5 -33.07 16.96 13.48
N ALA A 6 -33.60 18.03 14.08
CA ALA A 6 -34.49 17.94 15.25
C ALA A 6 -35.99 17.78 14.90
N ALA A 7 -36.36 17.72 13.61
CA ALA A 7 -37.75 17.70 13.18
C ALA A 7 -38.12 16.45 12.36
N ALA A 8 -37.84 15.26 12.89
CA ALA A 8 -38.57 14.02 12.57
C ALA A 8 -38.28 12.98 13.66
N GLY A 9 -39.28 12.65 14.48
CA GLY A 9 -39.17 11.69 15.58
C GLY A 9 -39.03 10.23 15.11
N HIS A 10 -37.88 9.86 14.56
CA HIS A 10 -37.51 8.46 14.31
C HIS A 10 -36.15 8.15 14.96
N ASN A 11 -36.11 7.20 15.89
CA ASN A 11 -34.88 6.69 16.51
C ASN A 11 -34.01 6.01 15.45
N LEU A 12 -33.14 6.76 14.77
CA LEU A 12 -32.17 6.20 13.82
C LEU A 12 -31.02 5.51 14.55
N GLU A 13 -30.76 4.26 14.22
CA GLU A 13 -29.65 3.48 14.76
C GLU A 13 -28.45 3.48 13.81
N ARG A 14 -27.29 3.92 14.29
CA ARG A 14 -26.05 3.88 13.51
C ARG A 14 -25.40 2.50 13.63
N ARG A 15 -25.07 1.88 12.51
CA ARG A 15 -24.39 0.58 12.42
C ARG A 15 -23.23 0.66 11.45
N THR A 16 -22.09 0.13 11.86
CA THR A 16 -20.90 0.00 11.01
C THR A 16 -20.73 -1.46 10.65
N VAL A 17 -20.66 -1.75 9.34
CA VAL A 17 -20.61 -3.12 8.82
C VAL A 17 -19.52 -3.27 7.78
N VAL A 18 -19.09 -4.51 7.60
CA VAL A 18 -18.32 -4.96 6.44
C VAL A 18 -19.26 -5.52 5.39
N SER A 19 -18.86 -5.44 4.13
CA SER A 19 -19.60 -6.02 3.02
C SER A 19 -18.61 -6.67 2.05
N VAL A 20 -18.66 -7.99 1.95
CA VAL A 20 -17.65 -8.80 1.30
C VAL A 20 -18.21 -9.48 0.05
N LEU A 21 -17.71 -9.06 -1.10
CA LEU A 21 -18.05 -9.60 -2.42
C LEU A 21 -17.03 -10.67 -2.81
N LEU A 22 -17.51 -11.84 -3.25
CA LEU A 22 -16.68 -12.96 -3.66
C LEU A 22 -16.66 -13.11 -5.18
N PHE A 23 -15.46 -13.15 -5.76
CA PHE A 23 -15.22 -13.27 -7.19
C PHE A 23 -14.56 -14.61 -7.55
N PRO A 24 -14.69 -15.08 -8.80
CA PRO A 24 -13.99 -16.28 -9.24
C PRO A 24 -12.47 -16.04 -9.27
N HIS A 25 -11.69 -17.11 -9.41
CA HIS A 25 -10.22 -17.04 -9.38
C HIS A 25 -9.62 -16.06 -10.38
N GLN A 26 -10.19 -16.03 -11.59
CA GLN A 26 -9.87 -15.06 -12.63
C GLN A 26 -11.11 -14.22 -12.95
N PRO A 27 -11.36 -13.11 -12.21
CA PRO A 27 -12.57 -12.29 -12.38
C PRO A 27 -12.79 -11.73 -13.79
N TYR A 28 -11.73 -11.68 -14.60
CA TYR A 28 -11.74 -11.11 -15.94
C TYR A 28 -11.59 -12.16 -17.07
N ALA A 29 -11.53 -13.46 -16.76
CA ALA A 29 -11.24 -14.51 -17.75
C ALA A 29 -12.35 -14.68 -18.81
N SER A 30 -13.62 -14.56 -18.40
CA SER A 30 -14.75 -14.75 -19.31
C SER A 30 -15.89 -13.78 -18.99
N LYS A 31 -16.61 -13.35 -20.04
CA LYS A 31 -17.85 -12.57 -19.92
C LYS A 31 -19.07 -13.52 -19.94
N PRO A 32 -20.15 -13.21 -19.21
CA PRO A 32 -20.32 -12.04 -18.34
C PRO A 32 -19.46 -12.13 -17.07
N TYR A 33 -19.00 -10.98 -16.57
CA TYR A 33 -18.27 -10.90 -15.31
C TYR A 33 -19.23 -11.22 -14.16
N ARG A 34 -18.78 -12.01 -13.20
CA ARG A 34 -19.65 -12.60 -12.16
C ARG A 34 -19.16 -12.29 -10.76
N VAL A 35 -20.12 -12.12 -9.85
CA VAL A 35 -19.91 -11.98 -8.40
C VAL A 35 -20.89 -12.90 -7.66
N LEU A 36 -20.43 -13.52 -6.58
CA LEU A 36 -21.24 -14.44 -5.79
C LEU A 36 -22.07 -13.67 -4.77
N LEU A 37 -23.39 -13.86 -4.79
CA LEU A 37 -24.32 -13.30 -3.81
C LEU A 37 -25.09 -14.40 -3.08
N PHE A 38 -25.45 -14.12 -1.84
CA PHE A 38 -26.11 -15.02 -0.91
C PHE A 38 -27.54 -14.55 -0.66
N ARG A 39 -28.48 -15.50 -0.62
CA ARG A 39 -29.88 -15.22 -0.34
C ARG A 39 -30.09 -15.24 1.18
N ARG A 40 -30.32 -14.07 1.78
CA ARG A 40 -30.54 -13.93 3.22
C ARG A 40 -31.77 -14.73 3.69
N SER A 41 -31.65 -15.40 4.84
CA SER A 41 -32.70 -16.24 5.42
C SER A 41 -33.78 -15.42 6.14
N ASP A 42 -34.79 -16.09 6.69
CA ASP A 42 -35.79 -15.44 7.54
C ASP A 42 -35.32 -15.24 8.98
N LYS A 43 -34.19 -15.87 9.36
CA LYS A 43 -33.66 -15.83 10.73
C LYS A 43 -32.89 -14.54 11.01
N VAL A 44 -32.44 -13.83 9.98
CA VAL A 44 -31.76 -12.55 10.14
C VAL A 44 -32.73 -11.41 10.46
N SER A 45 -32.22 -10.37 11.11
CA SER A 45 -33.04 -9.25 11.59
C SER A 45 -33.42 -8.23 10.51
N THR A 46 -32.62 -8.09 9.45
CA THR A 46 -32.84 -7.12 8.35
C THR A 46 -32.65 -7.74 6.96
N TYR A 47 -33.38 -7.17 5.98
CA TYR A 47 -33.28 -7.50 4.55
C TYR A 47 -33.47 -8.99 4.22
N ARG A 48 -34.43 -9.63 4.89
CA ARG A 48 -34.76 -11.04 4.67
C ARG A 48 -35.07 -11.31 3.20
N ARG A 49 -34.64 -12.48 2.70
CA ARG A 49 -34.84 -12.95 1.32
C ARG A 49 -34.20 -12.10 0.21
N LYS A 50 -33.50 -11.01 0.55
CA LYS A 50 -32.70 -10.24 -0.42
C LYS A 50 -31.40 -10.96 -0.75
N LEU A 51 -30.89 -10.71 -1.95
CA LEU A 51 -29.52 -11.07 -2.33
C LEU A 51 -28.54 -10.10 -1.68
N ALA A 52 -27.47 -10.64 -1.11
CA ALA A 52 -26.49 -9.88 -0.35
C ALA A 52 -25.08 -10.42 -0.57
N PRO A 53 -24.05 -9.57 -0.43
CA PRO A 53 -22.71 -10.02 -0.08
C PRO A 53 -22.72 -10.64 1.33
N ILE A 54 -21.61 -11.28 1.68
CA ILE A 54 -21.31 -11.64 3.08
C ILE A 54 -21.17 -10.33 3.86
N ALA A 55 -21.83 -10.20 5.01
CA ALA A 55 -21.89 -8.90 5.68
C ALA A 55 -22.23 -9.03 7.16
N GLY A 56 -21.43 -8.37 8.00
CA GLY A 56 -21.69 -8.31 9.43
C GLY A 56 -21.11 -7.08 10.12
N SER A 57 -21.33 -6.99 11.42
CA SER A 57 -20.99 -5.79 12.20
C SER A 57 -19.50 -5.79 12.53
N ILE A 58 -18.91 -4.59 12.58
CA ILE A 58 -17.56 -4.43 13.14
C ILE A 58 -17.70 -4.37 14.65
N GLU A 59 -17.16 -5.37 15.33
CA GLU A 59 -17.22 -5.52 16.76
C GLU A 59 -16.02 -4.86 17.46
N THR A 60 -16.15 -4.58 18.75
CA THR A 60 -15.12 -3.85 19.53
C THR A 60 -13.79 -4.61 19.66
N TYR A 61 -13.80 -5.93 19.45
CA TYR A 61 -12.61 -6.77 19.47
C TYR A 61 -11.99 -6.98 18.09
N ASP A 62 -12.65 -6.54 17.00
CA ASP A 62 -12.05 -6.57 15.67
C ASP A 62 -10.97 -5.48 15.60
N LYS A 63 -9.72 -5.87 15.31
CA LYS A 63 -8.60 -4.91 15.21
C LYS A 63 -8.80 -3.92 14.06
N SER A 64 -9.40 -4.37 12.97
CA SER A 64 -9.69 -3.57 11.78
C SER A 64 -10.97 -4.01 11.08
N PRO A 65 -11.53 -3.18 10.17
CA PRO A 65 -12.61 -3.62 9.28
C PRO A 65 -12.26 -4.85 8.43
N LEU A 66 -10.98 -5.08 8.11
CA LEU A 66 -10.59 -6.28 7.37
C LEU A 66 -10.64 -7.54 8.25
N ASP A 67 -10.30 -7.43 9.54
CA ASP A 67 -10.42 -8.56 10.47
C ASP A 67 -11.87 -8.98 10.66
N ALA A 68 -12.78 -8.00 10.75
CA ALA A 68 -14.21 -8.25 10.73
C ALA A 68 -14.63 -8.96 9.42
N ALA A 69 -14.15 -8.51 8.26
CA ALA A 69 -14.45 -9.16 6.98
C ALA A 69 -13.98 -10.63 6.93
N TRP A 70 -12.79 -10.93 7.43
CA TRP A 70 -12.28 -12.31 7.54
C TRP A 70 -13.10 -13.16 8.50
N ARG A 71 -13.51 -12.59 9.64
CA ARG A 71 -14.36 -13.27 10.62
C ARG A 71 -15.72 -13.63 10.02
N GLU A 72 -16.42 -12.66 9.41
CA GLU A 72 -17.73 -12.88 8.78
C GLU A 72 -17.62 -13.89 7.62
N LEU A 73 -16.58 -13.81 6.79
CA LEU A 73 -16.31 -14.82 5.76
C LEU A 73 -16.21 -16.23 6.35
N LYS A 74 -15.44 -16.39 7.42
CA LYS A 74 -15.26 -17.69 8.08
C LYS A 74 -16.57 -18.18 8.71
N GLU A 75 -17.32 -17.30 9.37
CA GLU A 75 -18.57 -17.63 10.06
C GLU A 75 -19.70 -17.97 9.08
N GLU A 76 -19.81 -17.25 7.97
CA GLU A 76 -20.90 -17.41 7.00
C GLU A 76 -20.60 -18.43 5.89
N THR A 77 -19.33 -18.73 5.59
CA THR A 77 -18.95 -19.61 4.46
C THR A 77 -17.94 -20.71 4.79
N SER A 78 -17.29 -20.65 5.96
CA SER A 78 -16.12 -21.46 6.33
C SER A 78 -14.87 -21.27 5.45
N PHE A 79 -14.87 -20.30 4.54
CA PHE A 79 -13.68 -19.95 3.78
C PHE A 79 -12.63 -19.26 4.65
N GLY A 80 -11.37 -19.54 4.33
CA GLY A 80 -10.22 -18.90 4.95
C GLY A 80 -9.11 -18.62 3.93
N PRO A 81 -7.93 -18.19 4.41
CA PRO A 81 -6.82 -17.74 3.56
C PRO A 81 -6.29 -18.78 2.55
N GLN A 82 -6.64 -20.07 2.70
CA GLN A 82 -6.25 -21.11 1.75
C GLN A 82 -7.16 -21.16 0.52
N GLN A 83 -8.43 -20.74 0.65
CA GLN A 83 -9.44 -20.81 -0.40
C GLN A 83 -9.68 -19.47 -1.09
N ILE A 84 -9.49 -18.37 -0.35
CA ILE A 84 -9.73 -17.02 -0.83
C ILE A 84 -8.59 -16.09 -0.42
N GLU A 85 -8.40 -15.06 -1.22
CA GLU A 85 -7.48 -13.97 -0.94
C GLU A 85 -8.19 -12.63 -1.10
N LEU A 86 -7.74 -11.63 -0.33
CA LEU A 86 -8.20 -10.27 -0.49
C LEU A 86 -7.77 -9.77 -1.88
N TRP A 87 -8.73 -9.38 -2.70
CA TRP A 87 -8.47 -8.81 -4.02
C TRP A 87 -8.44 -7.29 -4.00
N ARG A 88 -9.48 -6.65 -3.42
CA ARG A 88 -9.57 -5.18 -3.32
C ARG A 88 -10.33 -4.71 -2.08
N ARG A 89 -10.06 -3.48 -1.68
CA ARG A 89 -10.79 -2.71 -0.67
C ARG A 89 -11.43 -1.49 -1.34
N GLY A 90 -12.56 -1.03 -0.83
CA GLY A 90 -13.10 0.28 -1.18
C GLY A 90 -13.01 1.27 -0.01
N ALA A 91 -13.20 2.57 -0.30
CA ALA A 91 -13.04 3.65 0.67
C ALA A 91 -14.14 3.67 1.76
N GLY A 92 -15.25 2.98 1.49
CA GLY A 92 -16.42 2.95 2.34
C GLY A 92 -17.39 4.09 2.07
N PHE A 93 -18.64 3.86 2.45
CA PHE A 93 -19.72 4.84 2.26
C PHE A 93 -20.74 4.75 3.39
N GLU A 94 -21.53 5.81 3.56
CA GLU A 94 -22.60 5.91 4.55
C GLU A 94 -23.93 6.18 3.85
N PHE A 95 -25.02 5.53 4.25
CA PHE A 95 -26.37 5.87 3.77
C PHE A 95 -27.43 5.68 4.86
N THR A 96 -28.58 6.34 4.71
CA THR A 96 -29.68 6.28 5.69
C THR A 96 -30.87 5.50 5.15
N ASP A 97 -31.14 4.33 5.74
CA ASP A 97 -32.35 3.57 5.44
C ASP A 97 -33.42 3.81 6.52
N GLN A 98 -34.36 4.71 6.24
CA GLN A 98 -35.46 5.02 7.15
C GLN A 98 -36.46 3.86 7.31
N LYS A 99 -36.48 2.92 6.35
CA LYS A 99 -37.43 1.80 6.30
C LYS A 99 -36.81 0.48 6.77
N ALA A 100 -35.60 0.51 7.34
CA ALA A 100 -34.98 -0.66 7.93
C ALA A 100 -35.92 -1.25 9.00
N VAL A 101 -36.45 -2.45 8.73
CA VAL A 101 -37.34 -3.15 9.67
C VAL A 101 -36.47 -4.05 10.55
N VAL A 102 -36.57 -3.87 11.87
CA VAL A 102 -35.92 -4.77 12.85
C VAL A 102 -37.02 -5.59 13.50
N ILE A 103 -36.98 -6.91 13.31
CA ILE A 103 -37.98 -7.80 13.89
C ILE A 103 -37.43 -8.29 15.23
N GLY A 104 -37.92 -7.71 16.33
CA GLY A 104 -37.71 -8.20 17.69
C GLY A 104 -38.77 -9.23 18.10
N GLU A 105 -38.56 -9.91 19.23
CA GLU A 105 -39.48 -10.94 19.77
C GLU A 105 -40.86 -10.40 20.18
N SER A 106 -41.03 -9.07 20.23
CA SER A 106 -42.30 -8.41 20.47
C SER A 106 -42.44 -7.19 19.53
N GLU A 107 -43.35 -7.30 18.56
CA GLU A 107 -43.78 -6.29 17.58
C GLU A 107 -42.77 -5.87 16.48
N HIS A 108 -43.30 -5.72 15.26
CA HIS A 108 -42.58 -5.24 14.07
C HIS A 108 -42.25 -3.74 14.21
N GLN A 109 -41.20 -3.39 14.96
CA GLN A 109 -40.76 -2.01 15.05
C GLN A 109 -39.90 -1.64 13.84
N VAL A 110 -40.42 -0.72 13.01
CA VAL A 110 -39.60 -0.06 11.98
C VAL A 110 -38.66 0.90 12.70
N LYS A 111 -37.35 0.59 12.67
CA LYS A 111 -36.30 1.42 13.26
C LYS A 111 -35.30 1.74 12.16
N GLY A 112 -35.38 2.97 11.64
CA GLY A 112 -34.47 3.42 10.59
C GLY A 112 -33.01 3.28 11.02
N ARG A 113 -32.11 3.10 10.04
CA ARG A 113 -30.69 2.87 10.26
C ARG A 113 -29.84 3.84 9.47
N ILE A 114 -28.70 4.21 10.05
CA ILE A 114 -27.59 4.84 9.33
C ILE A 114 -26.50 3.79 9.21
N TRP A 115 -26.25 3.34 7.99
CA TRP A 115 -25.26 2.32 7.70
C TRP A 115 -23.97 2.96 7.27
N LYS A 116 -22.87 2.62 7.93
CA LYS A 116 -21.50 2.84 7.44
C LYS A 116 -20.96 1.51 6.94
N VAL A 117 -20.69 1.40 5.65
CA VAL A 117 -20.32 0.16 4.97
C VAL A 117 -18.85 0.21 4.55
N TRP A 118 -18.09 -0.83 4.90
CA TRP A 118 -16.73 -1.07 4.45
C TRP A 118 -16.70 -2.20 3.42
N PRO A 119 -16.59 -1.89 2.11
CA PRO A 119 -16.66 -2.88 1.07
C PRO A 119 -15.29 -3.54 0.81
N PHE A 120 -15.32 -4.86 0.66
CA PHE A 120 -14.17 -5.68 0.32
C PHE A 120 -14.52 -6.62 -0.84
N ALA A 121 -13.56 -6.84 -1.74
CA ALA A 121 -13.61 -7.88 -2.75
C ALA A 121 -12.56 -8.94 -2.43
N PHE A 122 -13.01 -10.19 -2.39
CA PHE A 122 -12.16 -11.37 -2.28
C PHE A 122 -12.31 -12.21 -3.53
N ARG A 123 -11.28 -12.97 -3.88
CA ARG A 123 -11.33 -13.92 -5.00
C ARG A 123 -10.84 -15.30 -4.59
N LEU A 124 -11.32 -16.33 -5.27
CA LEU A 124 -10.88 -17.71 -5.06
C LEU A 124 -9.39 -17.87 -5.40
N THR A 125 -8.64 -18.66 -4.63
CA THR A 125 -7.20 -18.90 -4.85
C THR A 125 -6.91 -19.98 -5.89
N LYS A 126 -7.88 -20.83 -6.20
CA LYS A 126 -7.76 -21.92 -7.16
C LYS A 126 -8.81 -21.81 -8.24
N GLU A 127 -8.48 -22.30 -9.43
CA GLU A 127 -9.48 -22.64 -10.44
C GLU A 127 -10.44 -23.67 -9.87
N THR A 128 -11.59 -23.20 -9.40
CA THR A 128 -12.80 -24.01 -9.42
C THR A 128 -13.13 -24.20 -10.88
N VAL A 129 -13.29 -25.44 -11.34
CA VAL A 129 -13.59 -25.77 -12.74
C VAL A 129 -14.85 -24.99 -13.17
N ASP A 130 -14.65 -23.80 -13.73
CA ASP A 130 -15.64 -22.73 -13.94
C ASP A 130 -16.39 -22.94 -15.26
N ASN A 131 -16.65 -24.20 -15.59
CA ASN A 131 -17.28 -24.52 -16.86
C ASN A 131 -18.81 -24.46 -16.81
N ASP A 132 -19.46 -24.39 -15.63
CA ASP A 132 -20.92 -24.54 -15.55
C ASP A 132 -21.67 -23.70 -14.48
N ASN A 133 -21.11 -22.63 -13.90
CA ASN A 133 -21.77 -21.88 -12.79
C ASN A 133 -22.12 -22.77 -11.58
N ASP A 134 -21.45 -23.91 -11.43
CA ASP A 134 -21.78 -24.91 -10.42
C ASP A 134 -21.28 -24.47 -9.04
N THR A 135 -22.21 -23.91 -8.27
CA THR A 135 -21.98 -23.44 -6.90
C THR A 135 -21.73 -24.58 -5.91
N GLU A 136 -22.16 -25.81 -6.22
CA GLU A 136 -21.99 -26.97 -5.34
C GLU A 136 -20.52 -27.39 -5.21
N LYS A 137 -19.71 -27.08 -6.22
CA LYS A 137 -18.27 -27.36 -6.25
C LYS A 137 -17.42 -26.35 -5.46
N LEU A 138 -18.00 -25.27 -4.95
CA LEU A 138 -17.25 -24.26 -4.18
C LEU A 138 -16.90 -24.73 -2.76
N GLY A 139 -17.52 -25.80 -2.25
CA GLY A 139 -17.25 -26.31 -0.89
C GLY A 139 -17.66 -25.34 0.22
N VAL A 140 -18.60 -24.42 -0.06
CA VAL A 140 -19.14 -23.47 0.90
C VAL A 140 -19.96 -24.21 1.96
N GLN A 141 -19.69 -23.96 3.23
CA GLN A 141 -20.54 -24.40 4.33
C GLN A 141 -21.23 -23.19 4.94
N MET A 142 -22.49 -22.99 4.55
CA MET A 142 -23.28 -21.85 5.01
C MET A 142 -23.78 -22.05 6.45
N ASN A 143 -23.80 -20.96 7.21
CA ASN A 143 -24.50 -20.91 8.48
C ASN A 143 -26.01 -20.58 8.29
N PHE A 144 -26.70 -20.27 9.39
CA PHE A 144 -28.14 -20.03 9.40
C PHE A 144 -28.57 -18.72 8.70
N GLU A 145 -27.64 -17.82 8.35
CA GLU A 145 -27.93 -16.50 7.81
C GLU A 145 -28.39 -16.53 6.35
N HIS A 146 -28.04 -17.59 5.63
CA HIS A 146 -28.33 -17.73 4.20
C HIS A 146 -29.11 -19.00 3.88
N LEU A 147 -29.88 -18.95 2.79
CA LEU A 147 -30.65 -20.08 2.26
C LEU A 147 -29.97 -20.73 1.06
N GLY A 148 -29.02 -20.04 0.44
CA GLY A 148 -28.43 -20.39 -0.84
C GLY A 148 -27.55 -19.26 -1.36
N PHE A 149 -26.81 -19.53 -2.42
CA PHE A 149 -25.93 -18.58 -3.09
C PHE A 149 -25.94 -18.81 -4.59
N GLN A 150 -25.67 -17.75 -5.35
CA GLN A 150 -25.66 -17.80 -6.81
C GLN A 150 -24.72 -16.76 -7.39
N TRP A 151 -24.14 -17.08 -8.55
CA TRP A 151 -23.42 -16.11 -9.36
C TRP A 151 -24.41 -15.09 -9.95
N GLN A 152 -24.04 -13.82 -9.93
CA GLN A 152 -24.78 -12.71 -10.55
C GLN A 152 -23.88 -11.93 -11.48
N ASN A 153 -24.46 -11.39 -12.56
CA ASN A 153 -23.73 -10.56 -13.51
C ASN A 153 -23.42 -9.19 -12.88
N VAL A 154 -22.16 -8.79 -12.93
CA VAL A 154 -21.68 -7.49 -12.47
C VAL A 154 -22.43 -6.35 -13.16
N ASP A 155 -22.64 -6.44 -14.47
CA ASP A 155 -23.31 -5.39 -15.24
C ASP A 155 -24.79 -5.24 -14.85
N ASP A 156 -25.47 -6.34 -14.51
CA ASP A 156 -26.87 -6.32 -14.06
C ASP A 156 -27.01 -5.62 -12.69
N ILE A 157 -26.00 -5.73 -11.82
CA ILE A 157 -25.97 -5.04 -10.52
C ILE A 157 -25.68 -3.55 -10.73
N LEU A 158 -24.61 -3.21 -11.46
CA LEU A 158 -24.17 -1.83 -11.65
C LEU A 158 -25.18 -0.99 -12.46
N SER A 159 -25.92 -1.61 -13.38
CA SER A 159 -26.99 -0.95 -14.15
C SER A 159 -28.29 -0.75 -13.37
N GLY A 160 -28.41 -1.36 -12.20
CA GLY A 160 -29.61 -1.27 -11.37
C GLY A 160 -30.67 -2.33 -11.63
N LYS A 161 -30.48 -3.22 -12.62
CA LYS A 161 -31.49 -4.16 -13.13
C LYS A 161 -32.04 -5.13 -12.08
N ILE A 162 -31.24 -5.51 -11.09
CA ILE A 162 -31.63 -6.48 -10.06
C ILE A 162 -31.69 -5.91 -8.64
N LEU A 163 -31.56 -4.58 -8.47
CA LEU A 163 -31.43 -3.98 -7.14
C LEU A 163 -32.67 -4.14 -6.26
N ASP A 164 -33.85 -4.25 -6.85
CA ASP A 164 -35.08 -4.53 -6.13
C ASP A 164 -35.04 -5.89 -5.41
N ASP A 165 -34.23 -6.85 -5.88
CA ASP A 165 -34.04 -8.15 -5.24
C ASP A 165 -32.84 -8.20 -4.29
N CYS A 166 -32.08 -7.11 -4.19
CA CYS A 166 -30.84 -7.03 -3.45
C CYS A 166 -30.97 -6.23 -2.14
N VAL A 167 -29.94 -6.32 -1.30
CA VAL A 167 -29.76 -5.41 -0.16
C VAL A 167 -29.53 -3.98 -0.67
N PRO A 168 -29.90 -2.95 0.12
CA PRO A 168 -29.74 -1.57 -0.31
C PRO A 168 -28.30 -1.23 -0.68
N ARG A 169 -28.13 -0.44 -1.73
CA ARG A 169 -26.84 0.12 -2.17
C ARG A 169 -25.81 -0.92 -2.60
N LEU A 170 -26.25 -2.10 -3.04
CA LEU A 170 -25.34 -3.12 -3.57
C LEU A 170 -24.53 -2.62 -4.78
N GLU A 171 -25.13 -1.78 -5.63
CA GLU A 171 -24.46 -1.12 -6.75
C GLU A 171 -23.31 -0.21 -6.30
N VAL A 172 -23.45 0.46 -5.17
CA VAL A 172 -22.39 1.28 -4.59
C VAL A 172 -21.32 0.40 -3.97
N THR A 173 -21.69 -0.62 -3.21
CA THR A 173 -20.75 -1.61 -2.66
C THR A 173 -19.89 -2.22 -3.78
N LEU A 174 -20.52 -2.68 -4.86
CA LEU A 174 -19.82 -3.26 -5.99
C LEU A 174 -18.97 -2.21 -6.73
N GLY A 175 -19.51 -1.02 -6.98
CA GLY A 175 -18.79 0.08 -7.63
C GLY A 175 -17.58 0.62 -6.84
N GLN A 176 -17.53 0.39 -5.52
CA GLN A 176 -16.39 0.74 -4.67
C GLN A 176 -15.21 -0.25 -4.78
N VAL A 177 -15.43 -1.46 -5.31
CA VAL A 177 -14.39 -2.50 -5.40
C VAL A 177 -14.16 -3.01 -6.83
N TRP A 178 -15.14 -2.86 -7.71
CA TRP A 178 -15.06 -3.26 -9.10
C TRP A 178 -14.31 -2.21 -9.94
N VAL A 179 -13.37 -2.69 -10.76
CA VAL A 179 -12.66 -1.87 -11.74
C VAL A 179 -12.88 -2.52 -13.10
N ASP A 180 -13.34 -1.75 -14.08
CA ASP A 180 -13.52 -2.23 -15.45
C ASP A 180 -12.17 -2.64 -16.04
N PRO A 181 -12.00 -3.88 -16.54
CA PRO A 181 -10.74 -4.34 -17.11
C PRO A 181 -10.29 -3.57 -18.37
N ASN A 182 -11.16 -2.79 -19.01
CA ASN A 182 -10.81 -1.95 -20.15
C ASN A 182 -10.43 -0.51 -19.76
N SER A 183 -10.51 -0.16 -18.46
CA SER A 183 -10.24 1.20 -17.98
C SER A 183 -8.74 1.51 -17.86
N ILE A 184 -8.39 2.80 -17.94
CA ILE A 184 -7.04 3.30 -17.65
C ILE A 184 -6.62 2.96 -16.21
N LEU A 185 -7.57 2.97 -15.27
CA LEU A 185 -7.32 2.56 -13.90
C LEU A 185 -6.85 1.10 -13.81
N HIS A 186 -7.50 0.18 -14.53
CA HIS A 186 -7.08 -1.22 -14.54
C HIS A 186 -5.65 -1.38 -15.06
N GLN A 187 -5.31 -0.69 -16.16
CA GLN A 187 -3.96 -0.70 -16.71
C GLN A 187 -2.94 -0.19 -15.69
N GLY A 188 -3.24 0.92 -15.00
CA GLY A 188 -2.38 1.45 -13.93
C GLY A 188 -2.23 0.49 -12.74
N LEU A 189 -3.28 -0.23 -12.36
CA LEU A 189 -3.20 -1.24 -11.31
C LEU A 189 -2.34 -2.44 -11.72
N GLU A 190 -2.48 -2.93 -12.96
CA GLU A 190 -1.64 -4.02 -13.47
C GLU A 190 -0.17 -3.60 -13.59
N GLU A 191 0.10 -2.38 -14.09
CA GLU A 191 1.45 -1.79 -14.14
C GLU A 191 2.09 -1.78 -12.75
N LEU A 192 1.38 -1.34 -11.71
CA LEU A 192 1.90 -1.32 -10.33
C LEU A 192 2.06 -2.72 -9.73
N ARG A 193 1.16 -3.65 -10.06
CA ARG A 193 1.13 -4.99 -9.47
C ARG A 193 2.20 -5.92 -10.02
N LEU A 194 2.48 -5.82 -11.33
CA LEU A 194 3.45 -6.68 -12.03
C LEU A 194 4.88 -6.12 -11.98
N ASP A 195 5.07 -4.92 -11.43
CA ASP A 195 6.39 -4.31 -11.30
C ASP A 195 7.11 -4.83 -10.05
N HIS A 196 8.09 -5.71 -10.28
CA HIS A 196 8.98 -6.26 -9.26
C HIS A 196 10.40 -5.68 -9.31
N SER A 197 10.68 -4.74 -10.21
CA SER A 197 12.02 -4.18 -10.41
C SER A 197 12.20 -2.81 -9.77
N HIS A 198 11.10 -2.08 -9.56
CA HIS A 198 11.12 -0.74 -9.00
C HIS A 198 10.79 -0.70 -7.50
N GLY A 199 11.42 0.24 -6.80
CA GLY A 199 11.17 0.52 -5.40
C GLY A 199 9.93 1.39 -5.18
N ALA A 200 9.53 1.56 -3.92
CA ALA A 200 8.28 2.27 -3.57
C ALA A 200 8.22 3.73 -4.10
N ARG A 201 9.37 4.39 -4.27
CA ARG A 201 9.44 5.77 -4.78
C ARG A 201 9.05 5.85 -6.26
N GLU A 202 9.61 4.96 -7.07
CA GLU A 202 9.30 4.84 -8.49
C GLU A 202 7.83 4.43 -8.69
N LEU A 203 7.33 3.47 -7.92
CA LEU A 203 5.93 3.06 -7.95
C LEU A 203 4.95 4.19 -7.59
N ALA A 204 5.26 4.98 -6.55
CA ALA A 204 4.45 6.13 -6.20
C ALA A 204 4.41 7.16 -7.36
N THR A 205 5.52 7.31 -8.07
CA THR A 205 5.59 8.16 -9.28
C THR A 205 4.78 7.59 -10.43
N MET A 206 4.80 6.28 -10.64
CA MET A 206 3.97 5.59 -11.63
C MET A 206 2.49 5.76 -11.32
N ALA A 207 2.09 5.63 -10.05
CA ALA A 207 0.70 5.82 -9.63
C ALA A 207 0.20 7.24 -9.91
N LEU A 208 1.01 8.28 -9.65
CA LEU A 208 0.67 9.65 -10.02
C LEU A 208 0.57 9.84 -11.55
N LYS A 209 1.45 9.18 -12.32
CA LYS A 209 1.35 9.19 -13.79
C LYS A 209 0.07 8.51 -14.27
N SER A 210 -0.38 7.43 -13.63
CA SER A 210 -1.66 6.80 -13.94
C SER A 210 -2.84 7.72 -13.66
N LEU A 211 -2.79 8.51 -12.57
CA LEU A 211 -3.78 9.58 -12.33
C LEU A 211 -3.79 10.64 -13.42
N ILE A 212 -2.61 11.06 -13.91
CA ILE A 212 -2.51 11.99 -15.04
C ILE A 212 -3.16 11.39 -16.29
N LYS A 213 -2.85 10.13 -16.63
CA LYS A 213 -3.46 9.41 -17.77
C LYS A 213 -4.99 9.36 -17.66
N ILE A 214 -5.53 9.16 -16.44
CA ILE A 214 -6.98 9.17 -16.17
C ILE A 214 -7.56 10.55 -16.49
N VAL A 215 -6.96 11.63 -15.97
CA VAL A 215 -7.43 13.01 -16.22
C VAL A 215 -7.37 13.33 -17.72
N GLU A 216 -6.30 12.94 -18.40
CA GLU A 216 -6.14 13.16 -19.85
C GLU A 216 -7.21 12.43 -20.68
N TYR A 217 -7.55 11.20 -20.28
CA TYR A 217 -8.65 10.45 -20.90
C TYR A 217 -10.01 11.13 -20.67
N ASP A 218 -10.29 11.58 -19.45
CA ASP A 218 -11.53 12.27 -19.11
C ASP A 218 -11.66 13.62 -19.85
N GLN A 219 -10.55 14.33 -20.07
CA GLN A 219 -10.50 15.55 -20.90
C GLN A 219 -10.89 15.27 -22.36
N GLN A 220 -10.47 14.13 -22.92
CA GLN A 220 -10.75 13.76 -24.31
C GLN A 220 -12.21 13.31 -24.52
N THR A 221 -12.77 12.59 -23.56
CA THR A 221 -14.15 12.08 -23.67
C THR A 221 -15.22 13.14 -23.37
N GLN A 222 -14.84 14.24 -22.71
CA GLN A 222 -15.75 15.33 -22.31
C GLN A 222 -17.00 14.84 -21.55
N GLN A 223 -16.86 13.72 -20.84
CA GLN A 223 -17.97 13.04 -20.18
C GLN A 223 -18.52 13.85 -18.98
N TYR A 224 -17.68 14.68 -18.36
CA TYR A 224 -18.02 15.37 -17.11
C TYR A 224 -18.23 16.88 -17.31
N ARG A 225 -19.32 17.39 -16.73
CA ARG A 225 -19.62 18.83 -16.68
C ARG A 225 -19.57 19.43 -15.27
N ASP A 226 -19.63 18.57 -14.26
CA ASP A 226 -19.64 18.95 -12.85
C ASP A 226 -18.36 18.48 -12.16
N PHE A 227 -17.72 19.40 -11.41
CA PHE A 227 -16.49 19.10 -10.71
C PHE A 227 -16.71 18.14 -9.55
N ASP A 228 -17.79 18.29 -8.78
CA ASP A 228 -18.00 17.49 -7.56
C ASP A 228 -18.31 16.02 -7.90
N GLU A 229 -19.10 15.78 -8.95
CA GLU A 229 -19.37 14.44 -9.48
C GLU A 229 -18.11 13.77 -10.03
N TRP A 230 -17.34 14.50 -10.84
CA TRP A 230 -16.08 14.01 -11.37
C TRP A 230 -15.07 13.74 -10.27
N TRP A 231 -14.90 14.67 -9.34
CA TRP A 231 -13.93 14.57 -8.25
C TRP A 231 -14.18 13.36 -7.36
N LYS A 232 -15.44 13.03 -7.05
CA LYS A 232 -15.78 11.80 -6.31
C LYS A 232 -15.35 10.55 -7.06
N THR A 233 -15.63 10.49 -8.37
CA THR A 233 -15.21 9.36 -9.20
C THR A 233 -13.69 9.26 -9.28
N PHE A 234 -13.01 10.39 -9.48
CA PHE A 234 -11.55 10.48 -9.52
C PHE A 234 -10.90 10.08 -8.18
N GLN A 235 -11.48 10.50 -7.06
CA GLN A 235 -11.06 10.09 -5.71
C GLN A 235 -11.16 8.57 -5.51
N ARG A 236 -12.24 7.93 -5.97
CA ARG A 236 -12.36 6.46 -5.93
C ARG A 236 -11.27 5.77 -6.76
N GLN A 237 -11.01 6.27 -7.96
CA GLN A 237 -9.94 5.72 -8.81
C GLN A 237 -8.57 5.86 -8.14
N ALA A 238 -8.30 7.01 -7.53
CA ALA A 238 -7.09 7.24 -6.77
C ALA A 238 -6.97 6.36 -5.53
N PHE A 239 -8.08 6.08 -4.83
CA PHE A 239 -8.10 5.13 -3.72
C PHE A 239 -7.67 3.73 -4.18
N HIS A 240 -8.11 3.29 -5.37
CA HIS A 240 -7.66 2.01 -5.92
C HIS A 240 -6.16 1.97 -6.15
N LEU A 241 -5.58 3.00 -6.78
CA LEU A 241 -4.13 3.06 -6.97
C LEU A 241 -3.38 3.07 -5.63
N ALA A 242 -3.90 3.80 -4.63
CA ALA A 242 -3.31 3.94 -3.30
C ALA A 242 -3.26 2.63 -2.50
N PHE A 243 -4.34 1.85 -2.51
CA PHE A 243 -4.52 0.73 -1.57
C PHE A 243 -4.66 -0.65 -2.23
N ASN A 244 -4.92 -0.71 -3.53
CA ASN A 244 -5.16 -1.96 -4.26
C ASN A 244 -4.11 -2.26 -5.34
N GLY A 245 -3.19 -1.33 -5.65
CA GLY A 245 -2.14 -1.53 -6.65
C GLY A 245 -1.05 -2.49 -6.17
N ARG A 246 -0.31 -2.09 -5.13
CA ARG A 246 0.77 -2.90 -4.52
C ARG A 246 0.76 -2.75 -2.98
N PRO A 247 0.02 -3.60 -2.25
CA PRO A 247 -0.23 -3.43 -0.81
C PRO A 247 1.02 -3.30 0.07
N SER A 248 2.10 -4.02 -0.23
CA SER A 248 3.35 -3.95 0.54
C SER A 248 4.05 -2.60 0.45
N MET A 249 3.86 -1.89 -0.67
CA MET A 249 4.41 -0.56 -0.94
C MET A 249 3.38 0.55 -0.73
N ALA A 250 2.23 0.23 -0.11
CA ALA A 250 1.09 1.14 -0.03
C ALA A 250 1.39 2.44 0.71
N ALA A 251 2.30 2.47 1.69
CA ALA A 251 2.61 3.70 2.44
C ALA A 251 3.09 4.83 1.51
N ALA A 252 4.11 4.56 0.69
CA ALA A 252 4.66 5.54 -0.24
C ALA A 252 3.63 5.95 -1.30
N ILE A 253 2.93 4.97 -1.89
CA ILE A 253 1.96 5.20 -2.97
C ILE A 253 0.78 6.02 -2.45
N SER A 254 0.18 5.59 -1.34
CA SER A 254 -0.99 6.26 -0.76
C SER A 254 -0.66 7.67 -0.29
N ASN A 255 0.49 7.90 0.36
CA ASN A 255 0.87 9.22 0.84
C ASN A 255 1.12 10.19 -0.33
N ALA A 256 1.81 9.72 -1.37
CA ALA A 256 2.03 10.48 -2.60
C ALA A 256 0.70 10.88 -3.26
N ILE A 257 -0.22 9.92 -3.41
CA ILE A 257 -1.55 10.18 -3.99
C ILE A 257 -2.34 11.15 -3.13
N ALA A 258 -2.43 10.93 -1.81
CA ALA A 258 -3.23 11.77 -0.93
C ALA A 258 -2.71 13.21 -0.91
N THR A 259 -1.40 13.40 -0.82
CA THR A 259 -0.77 14.72 -0.89
C THR A 259 -1.04 15.40 -2.23
N ALA A 260 -0.90 14.68 -3.35
CA ALA A 260 -1.12 15.21 -4.68
C ALA A 260 -2.60 15.59 -4.90
N LEU A 261 -3.55 14.78 -4.42
CA LEU A 261 -4.98 15.07 -4.47
C LEU A 261 -5.37 16.28 -3.63
N LYS A 262 -4.84 16.40 -2.40
CA LYS A 262 -5.07 17.56 -1.54
C LYS A 262 -4.60 18.85 -2.22
N GLN A 263 -3.41 18.82 -2.82
CA GLN A 263 -2.87 19.95 -3.56
C GLN A 263 -3.71 20.26 -4.80
N ALA A 264 -4.08 19.25 -5.58
CA ALA A 264 -4.89 19.44 -6.78
C ALA A 264 -6.27 20.03 -6.48
N LYS A 265 -6.94 19.56 -5.42
CA LYS A 265 -8.23 20.09 -4.98
C LYS A 265 -8.13 21.57 -4.60
N ALA A 266 -7.05 21.96 -3.91
CA ALA A 266 -6.82 23.34 -3.51
C ALA A 266 -6.59 24.31 -4.69
N GLN A 267 -6.19 23.80 -5.87
CA GLN A 267 -6.01 24.60 -7.08
C GLN A 267 -7.31 24.83 -7.87
N VAL A 268 -8.38 24.07 -7.58
CA VAL A 268 -9.66 24.18 -8.29
C VAL A 268 -10.62 25.07 -7.51
N GLY A 269 -11.01 26.20 -8.12
CA GLY A 269 -12.04 27.08 -7.56
C GLY A 269 -13.46 26.54 -7.80
N PRO A 270 -14.47 26.98 -7.02
CA PRO A 270 -15.85 26.48 -7.10
C PRO A 270 -16.56 26.65 -8.45
N GLN A 271 -16.03 27.52 -9.33
CA GLN A 271 -16.60 27.82 -10.66
C GLN A 271 -15.60 27.57 -11.79
N SER A 272 -14.56 26.76 -11.55
CA SER A 272 -13.53 26.51 -12.55
C SER A 272 -14.08 25.65 -13.69
N THR A 273 -14.14 26.21 -14.90
CA THR A 273 -14.52 25.44 -16.11
C THR A 273 -13.37 24.60 -16.68
N ASP A 274 -12.14 24.90 -16.26
CA ASP A 274 -10.89 24.27 -16.65
C ASP A 274 -10.33 23.34 -15.55
N PHE A 275 -11.19 22.84 -14.66
CA PHE A 275 -10.76 22.08 -13.48
C PHE A 275 -9.90 20.86 -13.82
N LEU A 276 -10.22 20.13 -14.90
CA LEU A 276 -9.43 18.98 -15.34
C LEU A 276 -7.98 19.37 -15.66
N GLU A 277 -7.79 20.49 -16.36
CA GLU A 277 -6.46 20.96 -16.73
C GLU A 277 -5.66 21.41 -15.51
N LYS A 278 -6.31 22.11 -14.56
CA LYS A 278 -5.68 22.49 -13.29
C LYS A 278 -5.26 21.29 -12.46
N VAL A 279 -6.11 20.26 -12.38
CA VAL A 279 -5.77 19.01 -11.68
C VAL A 279 -4.60 18.32 -12.37
N ARG A 280 -4.63 18.18 -13.71
CA ARG A 280 -3.54 17.58 -14.49
C ARG A 280 -2.21 18.30 -14.24
N GLN A 281 -2.20 19.64 -14.28
CA GLN A 281 -1.02 20.46 -14.01
C GLN A 281 -0.52 20.28 -12.57
N SER A 282 -1.42 20.24 -11.59
CA SER A 282 -1.04 20.01 -10.18
C SER A 282 -0.43 18.62 -9.95
N LEU A 283 -0.98 17.59 -10.61
CA LEU A 283 -0.41 16.23 -10.56
C LEU A 283 0.97 16.17 -11.22
N ALA A 284 1.13 16.82 -12.38
CA ALA A 284 2.42 16.90 -13.08
C ALA A 284 3.47 17.64 -12.22
N ALA A 285 3.10 18.75 -11.57
CA ALA A 285 3.96 19.45 -10.63
C ALA A 285 4.35 18.57 -9.43
N SER A 286 3.42 17.74 -8.95
CA SER A 286 3.70 16.77 -7.88
C SER A 286 4.76 15.75 -8.32
N VAL A 287 4.67 15.21 -9.54
CA VAL A 287 5.69 14.32 -10.11
C VAL A 287 7.08 14.98 -10.18
N THR A 288 7.15 16.24 -10.63
CA THR A 288 8.42 17.00 -10.68
C THR A 288 9.02 17.18 -9.29
N ARG A 289 8.22 17.58 -8.31
CA ARG A 289 8.67 17.81 -6.92
C ARG A 289 9.27 16.56 -6.29
N ARG A 290 8.74 15.37 -6.59
CA ARG A 290 9.32 14.09 -6.12
C ARG A 290 10.78 13.90 -6.56
N GLY A 291 11.12 14.37 -7.76
CA GLY A 291 12.51 14.35 -8.24
C GLY A 291 13.43 15.29 -7.45
N GLU A 292 12.91 16.39 -6.95
CA GLU A 292 13.64 17.36 -6.14
C GLU A 292 13.85 16.86 -4.70
N ILE A 293 12.84 16.20 -4.12
CA ILE A 293 12.91 15.58 -2.78
C ILE A 293 14.11 14.62 -2.69
N SER A 294 14.33 13.77 -3.70
CA SER A 294 15.45 12.83 -3.71
C SER A 294 16.83 13.52 -3.69
N LYS A 295 16.97 14.64 -4.42
CA LYS A 295 18.18 15.46 -4.38
C LYS A 295 18.39 16.09 -3.00
N GLN A 296 17.30 16.52 -2.38
CA GLN A 296 17.33 17.12 -1.06
C GLN A 296 17.73 16.09 0.02
N VAL A 297 17.22 14.86 -0.02
CA VAL A 297 17.67 13.76 0.88
C VAL A 297 19.18 13.55 0.73
N SER A 298 19.68 13.54 -0.51
CA SER A 298 21.12 13.38 -0.79
C SER A 298 21.95 14.52 -0.18
N HIS A 299 21.46 15.75 -0.27
CA HIS A 299 22.09 16.91 0.36
C HIS A 299 22.10 16.80 1.90
N GLN A 300 20.98 16.40 2.51
CA GLN A 300 20.90 16.22 3.96
C GLN A 300 21.82 15.11 4.46
N PHE A 301 21.99 14.03 3.70
CA PHE A 301 22.95 12.98 4.03
C PHE A 301 24.40 13.47 3.95
N SER A 302 24.77 14.24 2.92
CA SER A 302 26.10 14.85 2.84
C SER A 302 26.37 15.76 4.05
N LYS A 303 25.39 16.60 4.41
CA LYS A 303 25.46 17.43 5.62
C LYS A 303 25.62 16.60 6.90
N PHE A 304 24.86 15.51 7.03
CA PHE A 304 24.97 14.60 8.17
C PHE A 304 26.37 14.00 8.30
N LEU A 305 26.98 13.54 7.20
CA LEU A 305 28.35 13.04 7.20
C LEU A 305 29.34 14.11 7.63
N GLN A 306 29.21 15.33 7.10
CA GLN A 306 30.05 16.45 7.50
C GLN A 306 29.91 16.73 8.99
N ASP A 307 28.70 16.89 9.51
CA ASP A 307 28.48 17.20 10.92
C ASP A 307 29.01 16.10 11.86
N LYS A 308 28.89 14.82 11.47
CA LYS A 308 29.33 13.67 12.28
C LYS A 308 30.84 13.44 12.24
N PHE A 309 31.49 13.66 11.10
CA PHE A 309 32.91 13.33 10.88
C PHE A 309 33.83 14.55 10.71
N ARG A 310 33.31 15.78 10.80
CA ARG A 310 34.08 17.05 10.76
C ARG A 310 35.30 17.05 11.69
N SER A 311 35.19 16.41 12.85
CA SER A 311 36.26 16.35 13.87
C SER A 311 37.42 15.42 13.47
N SER A 312 37.18 14.39 12.66
CA SER A 312 38.20 13.43 12.22
C SER A 312 39.07 13.96 11.07
N ALA A 313 38.61 14.99 10.36
CA ALA A 313 39.39 15.65 9.31
C ALA A 313 40.52 16.55 9.87
N GLN A 314 40.54 16.82 11.19
CA GLN A 314 41.56 17.64 11.86
C GLN A 314 42.63 16.83 12.61
N SER A 315 42.59 15.50 12.59
CA SER A 315 43.66 14.68 13.21
C SER A 315 44.94 14.73 12.36
N GLN A 316 46.03 15.20 12.99
CA GLN A 316 47.34 15.55 12.43
C GLN A 316 48.20 14.39 11.88
N THR A 317 47.61 13.24 11.58
CA THR A 317 48.32 12.11 10.96
C THR A 317 47.83 12.01 9.52
N GLY A 318 48.71 12.24 8.54
CA GLY A 318 48.38 12.28 7.10
C GLY A 318 47.84 10.98 6.47
N GLU A 319 47.16 10.12 7.24
CA GLU A 319 46.36 9.02 6.75
C GLU A 319 44.95 9.51 6.46
N GLN A 320 44.53 9.36 5.21
CA GLN A 320 43.19 9.70 4.74
C GLN A 320 42.20 8.67 5.31
N THR A 321 41.61 8.98 6.47
CA THR A 321 40.70 8.06 7.17
C THR A 321 39.42 7.87 6.36
N ARG A 322 39.18 6.63 5.90
CA ARG A 322 38.02 6.26 5.10
C ARG A 322 36.83 5.90 6.00
N ILE A 323 35.67 6.51 5.77
CA ILE A 323 34.43 6.19 6.50
C ILE A 323 33.95 4.80 6.09
N LYS A 324 33.79 3.89 7.04
CA LYS A 324 33.35 2.52 6.80
C LYS A 324 31.85 2.40 7.01
N ILE A 325 31.15 2.05 5.94
CA ILE A 325 29.69 1.98 5.89
C ILE A 325 29.27 0.54 5.57
N LEU A 326 28.43 -0.06 6.41
CA LEU A 326 27.73 -1.31 6.10
C LEU A 326 26.34 -0.99 5.53
N THR A 327 25.94 -1.67 4.46
CA THR A 327 24.60 -1.59 3.88
C THR A 327 24.19 -2.95 3.30
N LEU A 328 22.92 -3.05 2.93
CA LEU A 328 22.36 -4.18 2.19
C LEU A 328 21.33 -3.69 1.17
N SER A 329 20.87 -4.60 0.32
CA SER A 329 19.92 -4.37 -0.77
C SER A 329 20.42 -3.37 -1.81
N SER A 330 19.52 -2.93 -2.69
CA SER A 330 19.76 -1.97 -3.77
C SER A 330 18.88 -0.74 -3.62
N SER A 331 19.18 0.10 -2.62
CA SER A 331 18.44 1.34 -2.39
C SER A 331 18.90 2.44 -3.36
N SER A 332 17.98 2.92 -4.20
CA SER A 332 18.24 4.05 -5.09
C SER A 332 18.50 5.35 -4.33
N THR A 333 17.88 5.53 -3.16
CA THR A 333 18.09 6.68 -2.27
C THR A 333 19.49 6.65 -1.64
N ILE A 334 19.96 5.50 -1.13
CA ILE A 334 21.33 5.37 -0.59
C ILE A 334 22.36 5.59 -1.70
N LYS A 335 22.14 5.00 -2.87
CA LYS A 335 23.02 5.21 -4.04
C LYS A 335 23.20 6.70 -4.35
N ALA A 336 22.08 7.42 -4.51
CA ALA A 336 22.11 8.84 -4.84
C ALA A 336 22.81 9.66 -3.75
N ALA A 337 22.56 9.33 -2.48
CA ALA A 337 23.15 10.00 -1.33
C ALA A 337 24.68 9.79 -1.26
N ILE A 338 25.17 8.57 -1.47
CA ILE A 338 26.62 8.26 -1.49
C ILE A 338 27.33 9.00 -2.62
N LEU A 339 26.80 8.92 -3.84
CA LEU A 339 27.39 9.61 -5.00
C LEU A 339 27.40 11.12 -4.80
N HIS A 340 26.30 11.70 -4.32
CA HIS A 340 26.22 13.12 -4.03
C HIS A 340 27.21 13.56 -2.95
N ALA A 341 27.38 12.78 -1.87
CA ALA A 341 28.34 13.09 -0.82
C ALA A 341 29.78 13.10 -1.36
N LEU A 342 30.15 12.12 -2.19
CA LEU A 342 31.46 12.06 -2.86
C LEU A 342 31.67 13.21 -3.86
N ASP A 343 30.60 13.67 -4.51
CA ASP A 343 30.65 14.81 -5.43
C ASP A 343 30.78 16.15 -4.71
N ALA A 344 30.18 16.26 -3.52
CA ALA A 344 30.17 17.48 -2.72
C ALA A 344 31.46 17.70 -1.91
N ASP A 345 32.26 16.65 -1.68
CA ASP A 345 33.48 16.71 -0.88
C ASP A 345 34.58 15.82 -1.50
N GLU A 346 35.58 16.44 -2.12
CA GLU A 346 36.72 15.74 -2.74
C GLU A 346 37.62 15.04 -1.71
N SER A 347 37.60 15.48 -0.45
CA SER A 347 38.40 14.89 0.62
C SER A 347 37.77 13.61 1.19
N LEU A 348 36.46 13.43 0.98
CA LEU A 348 35.70 12.29 1.47
C LEU A 348 36.13 10.99 0.79
N SER A 349 36.42 9.98 1.61
CA SER A 349 36.69 8.60 1.18
C SER A 349 35.75 7.65 1.92
N ILE A 350 35.14 6.70 1.21
CA ILE A 350 34.17 5.73 1.73
C ILE A 350 34.61 4.29 1.44
N GLU A 351 34.52 3.41 2.45
CA GLU A 351 34.53 1.95 2.30
C GLU A 351 33.11 1.45 2.46
N LEU A 352 32.48 1.08 1.35
CA LEU A 352 31.12 0.57 1.33
C LEU A 352 31.14 -0.96 1.38
N ARG A 353 30.70 -1.51 2.49
CA ARG A 353 30.56 -2.95 2.73
C ARG A 353 29.11 -3.33 2.48
N ILE A 354 28.88 -4.21 1.50
CA ILE A 354 27.56 -4.55 1.00
C ILE A 354 27.30 -6.04 1.27
N LEU A 355 26.18 -6.33 1.93
CA LEU A 355 25.65 -7.69 2.02
C LEU A 355 24.90 -8.03 0.72
N GLU A 356 25.13 -9.21 0.15
CA GLU A 356 24.63 -9.60 -1.18
C GLU A 356 23.10 -9.54 -1.32
N SER A 357 22.36 -9.74 -0.23
CA SER A 357 20.89 -9.69 -0.13
C SER A 357 20.17 -10.76 -0.93
N ARG A 358 20.19 -11.97 -0.41
CA ARG A 358 19.41 -13.11 -0.94
C ARG A 358 17.90 -12.86 -0.81
N PRO A 359 17.07 -13.48 -1.68
CA PRO A 359 17.45 -14.37 -2.78
C PRO A 359 17.88 -13.68 -4.08
N LEU A 360 17.51 -12.42 -4.30
CA LEU A 360 17.68 -11.76 -5.59
C LEU A 360 19.07 -11.14 -5.80
N ASN A 361 19.94 -11.20 -4.78
CA ASN A 361 21.29 -10.65 -4.81
C ASN A 361 21.28 -9.14 -5.12
N GLU A 362 20.34 -8.41 -4.52
CA GLU A 362 20.16 -6.98 -4.75
C GLU A 362 21.43 -6.17 -4.42
N GLY A 363 22.17 -6.55 -3.38
CA GLY A 363 23.45 -5.90 -3.02
C GLY A 363 24.52 -6.05 -4.09
N VAL A 364 24.52 -7.17 -4.84
CA VAL A 364 25.40 -7.37 -6.00
C VAL A 364 25.02 -6.42 -7.13
N SER A 365 23.72 -6.26 -7.37
CA SER A 365 23.21 -5.29 -8.34
C SER A 365 23.59 -3.85 -7.94
N PHE A 366 23.55 -3.53 -6.64
CA PHE A 366 23.98 -2.23 -6.15
C PHE A 366 25.46 -1.97 -6.41
N ALA A 367 26.33 -2.94 -6.08
CA ALA A 367 27.76 -2.86 -6.37
C ALA A 367 28.04 -2.66 -7.86
N LYS A 368 27.35 -3.43 -8.72
CA LYS A 368 27.44 -3.31 -10.18
C LYS A 368 27.11 -1.89 -10.65
N VAL A 369 25.99 -1.33 -10.23
CA VAL A 369 25.58 0.02 -10.64
C VAL A 369 26.59 1.10 -10.20
N LEU A 370 27.18 0.97 -9.01
CA LEU A 370 28.23 1.88 -8.56
C LEU A 370 29.49 1.79 -9.45
N THR A 371 29.90 0.58 -9.83
CA THR A 371 31.05 0.38 -10.72
C THR A 371 30.78 0.86 -12.15
N GLU A 372 29.55 0.68 -12.66
CA GLU A 372 29.14 1.21 -13.97
C GLU A 372 29.14 2.74 -13.97
N GLU A 373 28.69 3.37 -12.88
CA GLU A 373 28.75 4.83 -12.73
C GLU A 373 30.19 5.35 -12.64
N ALA A 374 31.07 4.66 -11.92
CA ALA A 374 32.49 4.98 -11.89
C ALA A 374 33.11 4.89 -13.30
N GLN A 375 32.83 3.80 -14.03
CA GLN A 375 33.31 3.62 -15.40
C GLN A 375 32.79 4.70 -16.34
N ARG A 376 31.50 5.04 -16.25
CA ARG A 376 30.88 6.10 -17.05
C ARG A 376 31.55 7.46 -16.83
N ARG A 377 32.09 7.73 -15.65
CA ARG A 377 32.82 8.97 -15.33
C ARG A 377 34.24 9.02 -15.91
N HIS A 378 34.80 7.87 -16.28
CA HIS A 378 36.06 7.80 -17.05
C HIS A 378 35.85 8.05 -18.56
N ASP A 379 34.63 7.91 -19.07
CA ASP A 379 34.36 8.07 -20.50
C ASP A 379 34.58 9.50 -21.00
N SER A 380 35.05 9.62 -22.25
CA SER A 380 35.32 10.93 -22.87
C SER A 380 34.03 11.76 -22.98
N GLY A 381 34.03 12.94 -22.35
CA GLY A 381 32.88 13.85 -22.32
C GLY A 381 31.91 13.60 -21.15
N ALA A 382 32.24 12.71 -20.22
CA ALA A 382 31.49 12.55 -18.99
C ALA A 382 31.62 13.79 -18.07
N THR A 383 30.61 13.98 -17.22
CA THR A 383 30.57 15.04 -16.20
C THR A 383 30.59 14.42 -14.81
N GLY A 384 31.24 15.11 -13.86
CA GLY A 384 31.38 14.70 -12.46
C GLY A 384 32.82 14.28 -12.10
N PRO A 385 33.21 14.37 -10.81
CA PRO A 385 34.53 13.96 -10.35
C PRO A 385 34.69 12.44 -10.40
N LEU A 386 35.94 11.97 -10.55
CA LEU A 386 36.26 10.55 -10.39
C LEU A 386 36.01 10.11 -8.93
N ILE A 387 35.58 8.86 -8.77
CA ILE A 387 35.17 8.31 -7.47
C ILE A 387 35.86 7.00 -7.12
N ASP A 388 36.50 6.33 -8.07
CA ASP A 388 37.10 5.00 -7.91
C ASP A 388 38.27 4.97 -6.92
N ASP A 389 39.04 6.05 -6.80
CA ASP A 389 40.08 6.17 -5.76
C ASP A 389 39.51 6.41 -4.35
N ARG A 390 38.28 6.94 -4.29
CA ARG A 390 37.63 7.39 -3.05
C ARG A 390 36.52 6.47 -2.56
N LEU A 391 36.01 5.58 -3.40
CA LEU A 391 34.96 4.62 -3.08
C LEU A 391 35.48 3.19 -3.21
N ARG A 392 35.77 2.55 -2.08
CA ARG A 392 36.09 1.13 -2.04
C ARG A 392 34.83 0.32 -1.76
N VAL A 393 34.50 -0.64 -2.60
CA VAL A 393 33.36 -1.55 -2.39
C VAL A 393 33.87 -2.92 -1.93
N VAL A 394 33.27 -3.45 -0.86
CA VAL A 394 33.49 -4.80 -0.35
C VAL A 394 32.14 -5.52 -0.35
N LEU A 395 32.03 -6.63 -1.08
CA LEU A 395 30.79 -7.39 -1.20
C LEU A 395 30.97 -8.76 -0.53
N ALA A 396 30.00 -9.19 0.28
CA ALA A 396 30.03 -10.51 0.89
C ALA A 396 28.62 -11.07 1.09
N SER A 397 28.55 -12.36 1.47
CA SER A 397 27.28 -13.00 1.78
C SER A 397 26.60 -12.40 3.00
N ASP A 398 25.28 -12.54 3.07
CA ASP A 398 24.48 -12.04 4.21
C ASP A 398 24.94 -12.68 5.53
N ALA A 399 25.35 -13.96 5.48
CA ALA A 399 25.92 -14.69 6.62
C ALA A 399 27.24 -14.08 7.16
N SER A 400 27.92 -13.26 6.37
CA SER A 400 29.18 -12.60 6.74
C SER A 400 28.97 -11.28 7.48
N VAL A 401 27.73 -10.92 7.85
CA VAL A 401 27.41 -9.65 8.52
C VAL A 401 28.30 -9.37 9.74
N GLY A 402 28.57 -10.36 10.59
CA GLY A 402 29.46 -10.19 11.76
C GLY A 402 30.92 -9.95 11.41
N ILE A 403 31.36 -10.36 10.22
CA ILE A 403 32.71 -10.08 9.71
C ILE A 403 32.76 -8.67 9.12
N LEU A 404 31.78 -8.32 8.28
CA LEU A 404 31.72 -7.03 7.59
C LEU A 404 31.39 -5.87 8.53
N ALA A 405 30.70 -6.12 9.63
CA ALA A 405 30.35 -5.11 10.62
C ALA A 405 31.52 -4.70 11.54
N LYS A 406 32.67 -5.39 11.49
CA LYS A 406 33.82 -5.05 12.35
C LYS A 406 34.35 -3.65 12.04
N ASP A 407 34.48 -2.81 13.05
CA ASP A 407 35.00 -1.44 12.93
C ASP A 407 34.25 -0.56 11.91
N VAL A 408 32.98 -0.83 11.64
CA VAL A 408 32.16 0.08 10.80
C VAL A 408 31.77 1.31 11.60
N ASP A 409 31.75 2.45 10.94
CA ASP A 409 31.32 3.72 11.54
C ASP A 409 29.79 3.87 11.46
N LEU A 410 29.22 3.42 10.34
CA LEU A 410 27.80 3.52 10.05
C LEU A 410 27.23 2.19 9.54
N VAL A 411 26.00 1.88 9.96
CA VAL A 411 25.10 0.98 9.23
C VAL A 411 24.05 1.85 8.57
N ILE A 412 23.95 1.81 7.25
CA ILE A 412 22.96 2.58 6.51
C ILE A 412 21.92 1.62 5.94
N ILE A 413 20.65 1.92 6.22
CA ILE A 413 19.51 1.18 5.68
C ILE A 413 18.54 2.14 4.99
N GLY A 414 17.82 1.61 4.00
CA GLY A 414 16.70 2.32 3.38
C GLY A 414 15.45 2.19 4.25
N ALA A 415 14.31 2.56 3.68
CA ALA A 415 13.02 2.17 4.22
C ALA A 415 12.01 1.94 3.10
N ASP A 416 11.26 0.85 3.21
CA ASP A 416 10.03 0.62 2.46
C ASP A 416 8.83 1.21 3.20
N ARG A 417 8.88 1.17 4.53
CA ARG A 417 7.91 1.80 5.42
C ARG A 417 8.55 2.21 6.75
N ILE A 418 8.09 3.31 7.33
CA ILE A 418 8.44 3.74 8.69
C ILE A 418 7.15 3.80 9.52
N SER A 419 7.09 3.11 10.66
CA SER A 419 5.92 3.12 11.56
C SER A 419 5.77 4.47 12.26
N GLU A 420 4.62 4.70 12.90
CA GLU A 420 4.42 5.90 13.73
C GLU A 420 5.41 6.01 14.90
N ALA A 421 5.90 4.86 15.40
CA ALA A 421 6.88 4.78 16.48
C ALA A 421 8.33 4.95 15.98
N GLY A 422 8.53 4.93 14.66
CA GLY A 422 9.85 4.99 14.03
C GLY A 422 10.47 3.63 13.69
N ASP A 423 9.75 2.52 13.82
CA ASP A 423 10.28 1.24 13.35
C ASP A 423 10.42 1.28 11.84
N VAL A 424 11.49 0.69 11.30
CA VAL A 424 11.77 0.73 9.86
C VAL A 424 11.60 -0.66 9.28
N SER A 425 10.63 -0.78 8.36
CA SER A 425 10.52 -1.94 7.48
C SER A 425 11.45 -1.75 6.31
N ASN A 426 12.41 -2.64 6.15
CA ASN A 426 13.36 -2.66 5.03
C ASN A 426 13.70 -4.12 4.69
N LYS A 427 14.50 -4.34 3.64
CA LYS A 427 14.91 -5.68 3.19
C LYS A 427 15.35 -6.59 4.35
N THR A 428 14.88 -7.83 4.36
CA THR A 428 15.34 -8.88 5.27
C THR A 428 16.86 -8.97 5.29
N GLY A 429 17.45 -9.04 6.48
CA GLY A 429 18.86 -8.81 6.77
C GLY A 429 19.14 -7.46 7.45
N SER A 430 18.22 -6.48 7.39
CA SER A 430 18.37 -5.16 8.01
C SER A 430 18.42 -5.20 9.54
N LEU A 431 17.55 -6.00 10.17
CA LEU A 431 17.54 -6.17 11.63
C LEU A 431 18.82 -6.87 12.07
N GLY A 432 19.21 -7.93 11.35
CA GLY A 432 20.48 -8.62 11.57
C GLY A 432 21.68 -7.68 11.46
N ALA A 433 21.73 -6.83 10.43
CA ALA A 433 22.79 -5.84 10.25
C ALA A 433 22.84 -4.82 11.40
N ALA A 434 21.70 -4.28 11.83
CA ALA A 434 21.64 -3.33 12.94
C ALA A 434 22.12 -3.97 14.26
N LEU A 435 21.55 -5.11 14.64
CA LEU A 435 21.86 -5.78 15.91
C LEU A 435 23.31 -6.27 15.96
N VAL A 436 23.76 -6.95 14.91
CA VAL A 436 25.12 -7.50 14.86
C VAL A 436 26.15 -6.38 14.87
N SER A 437 25.92 -5.29 14.13
CA SER A 437 26.85 -4.16 14.12
C SER A 437 26.94 -3.47 15.47
N GLN A 438 25.81 -3.27 16.16
CA GLN A 438 25.81 -2.76 17.52
C GLN A 438 26.61 -3.67 18.45
N ALA A 439 26.44 -4.99 18.35
CA ALA A 439 27.17 -5.95 19.18
C ALA A 439 28.68 -5.99 18.89
N VAL A 440 29.10 -6.08 17.63
CA VAL A 440 30.53 -6.25 17.28
C VAL A 440 31.34 -4.97 17.36
N THR A 441 30.70 -3.81 17.43
CA THR A 441 31.35 -2.50 17.58
C THR A 441 31.22 -1.92 18.98
N ASP A 442 30.68 -2.67 19.94
CA ASP A 442 30.37 -2.21 21.30
C ASP A 442 29.50 -0.93 21.30
N GLY A 443 28.53 -0.87 20.38
CA GLY A 443 27.62 0.26 20.21
C GLY A 443 28.21 1.50 19.56
N LYS A 444 29.44 1.43 19.00
CA LYS A 444 30.07 2.58 18.32
C LYS A 444 29.49 2.88 16.94
N ALA A 445 29.08 1.85 16.21
CA ALA A 445 28.45 2.02 14.90
C ALA A 445 27.08 2.67 15.05
N ALA A 446 26.83 3.76 14.31
CA ALA A 446 25.52 4.38 14.28
C ALA A 446 24.65 3.76 13.17
N VAL A 447 23.42 3.41 13.49
CA VAL A 447 22.42 2.92 12.54
C VAL A 447 21.61 4.09 12.00
N VAL A 448 21.70 4.32 10.69
CA VAL A 448 21.11 5.46 9.99
C VAL A 448 20.10 4.95 8.96
N CYS A 449 18.84 5.35 9.12
CA CYS A 449 17.83 5.19 8.09
C CYS A 449 17.88 6.39 7.14
N ILE A 450 18.08 6.16 5.84
CA ILE A 450 17.99 7.19 4.81
C ILE A 450 16.73 6.94 3.99
N SER A 451 15.81 7.90 3.98
CA SER A 451 14.52 7.73 3.31
C SER A 451 13.84 9.06 3.01
N GLU A 452 12.96 9.10 2.00
CA GLU A 452 12.00 10.21 1.88
C GLU A 452 10.94 10.12 2.99
N SER A 453 10.50 11.27 3.52
CA SER A 453 9.49 11.32 4.59
C SER A 453 8.14 10.70 4.20
N GLU A 454 7.91 10.52 2.89
CA GLU A 454 6.71 9.87 2.36
C GLU A 454 6.59 8.38 2.73
N LYS A 455 7.69 7.72 3.11
CA LYS A 455 7.67 6.34 3.62
C LYS A 455 7.11 6.23 5.04
N ILE A 456 6.93 7.37 5.74
CA ILE A 456 6.29 7.41 7.05
C ILE A 456 4.81 7.10 6.87
N ALA A 457 4.39 6.00 7.46
CA ALA A 457 3.02 5.52 7.41
C ALA A 457 2.09 6.36 8.28
N TYR A 458 0.79 6.34 7.94
CA TYR A 458 -0.25 6.76 8.89
C TYR A 458 -0.33 5.78 10.08
N PRO A 459 -0.91 6.21 11.22
CA PRO A 459 -1.06 5.39 12.42
C PRO A 459 -1.75 4.05 12.13
N GLY A 460 -1.18 2.98 12.65
CA GLY A 460 -1.66 1.61 12.47
C GLY A 460 -0.67 0.63 13.11
N ALA A 461 -1.15 -0.54 13.49
CA ALA A 461 -0.28 -1.53 14.09
C ALA A 461 0.71 -2.04 13.03
N VAL A 462 1.94 -2.32 13.44
CA VAL A 462 2.95 -3.00 12.60
C VAL A 462 2.39 -4.32 12.04
N GLU A 463 1.52 -4.97 12.81
CA GLU A 463 0.79 -6.21 12.51
C GLU A 463 -0.25 -6.06 11.36
N ASP A 464 -0.70 -4.84 11.04
CA ASP A 464 -1.64 -4.59 9.95
C ASP A 464 -0.97 -4.68 8.56
N HIS A 465 0.34 -4.95 8.55
CA HIS A 465 1.15 -5.13 7.35
C HIS A 465 1.68 -6.57 7.31
N PRO A 466 0.98 -7.48 6.63
CA PRO A 466 1.42 -8.86 6.53
C PRO A 466 2.80 -8.92 5.88
N GLU A 467 3.62 -9.86 6.36
CA GLU A 467 4.92 -10.17 5.78
C GLU A 467 4.75 -10.45 4.27
N GLU A 468 5.56 -9.78 3.43
CA GLU A 468 5.60 -10.09 2.00
C GLU A 468 6.39 -11.39 1.82
N ASP A 469 5.69 -12.52 1.93
CA ASP A 469 6.20 -13.87 1.70
C ASP A 469 6.03 -14.22 0.22
N ASN A 470 7.10 -14.01 -0.56
CA ASN A 470 7.12 -14.18 -2.01
C ASN A 470 7.27 -15.65 -2.41
N GLU A 471 7.33 -15.92 -3.73
CA GLU A 471 7.47 -17.29 -4.21
C GLU A 471 8.72 -17.97 -3.65
N ALA A 472 8.54 -19.15 -3.04
CA ALA A 472 9.63 -20.00 -2.57
C ALA A 472 10.64 -20.33 -3.69
N SER A 473 10.17 -20.33 -4.94
CA SER A 473 10.96 -20.61 -6.13
C SER A 473 12.17 -19.67 -6.28
N GLU A 474 12.10 -18.42 -5.81
CA GLU A 474 13.22 -17.47 -5.88
C GLU A 474 14.39 -17.87 -4.98
N LEU A 475 14.10 -18.37 -3.78
CA LEU A 475 15.10 -18.91 -2.87
C LEU A 475 15.66 -20.22 -3.41
N THR A 476 14.79 -21.15 -3.80
CA THR A 476 15.21 -22.51 -4.17
C THR A 476 15.95 -22.57 -5.50
N ARG A 477 15.72 -21.61 -6.41
CA ARG A 477 16.39 -21.54 -7.72
C ARG A 477 17.91 -21.46 -7.63
N SER A 478 18.46 -20.93 -6.53
CA SER A 478 19.90 -20.87 -6.32
C SER A 478 20.46 -22.05 -5.51
N TRP A 479 19.60 -22.92 -4.98
CA TRP A 479 20.06 -24.12 -4.31
C TRP A 479 20.56 -25.02 -5.43
N ASP A 480 21.87 -25.20 -5.55
CA ASP A 480 22.49 -26.19 -6.45
C ASP A 480 22.26 -27.64 -5.94
N LEU A 481 21.12 -27.84 -5.29
CA LEU A 481 20.63 -29.06 -4.71
C LEU A 481 19.22 -29.21 -5.27
N GLN A 482 18.97 -30.30 -6.00
CA GLN A 482 17.60 -30.62 -6.38
C GLN A 482 16.78 -30.77 -5.09
N PRO A 483 15.81 -29.88 -4.80
CA PRO A 483 14.96 -30.08 -3.64
C PRO A 483 14.34 -31.46 -3.81
N PRO A 484 14.47 -32.35 -2.81
CA PRO A 484 14.06 -33.72 -3.01
C PRO A 484 12.57 -33.71 -3.38
N SER A 485 12.23 -34.29 -4.54
CA SER A 485 10.85 -34.49 -5.00
C SER A 485 10.08 -35.52 -4.13
N SER A 486 10.60 -35.78 -2.93
CA SER A 486 10.00 -36.61 -1.91
C SER A 486 8.69 -35.98 -1.42
N PRO A 487 7.58 -36.72 -1.43
CA PRO A 487 6.33 -36.28 -0.82
C PRO A 487 6.49 -35.85 0.65
N LEU A 488 7.50 -36.37 1.36
CA LEU A 488 7.80 -35.98 2.74
C LEU A 488 8.40 -34.57 2.81
N TRP A 489 9.18 -34.13 1.83
CA TRP A 489 9.73 -32.77 1.81
C TRP A 489 8.60 -31.73 1.79
N ASN A 490 7.67 -31.85 0.85
CA ASN A 490 6.52 -30.94 0.75
C ASN A 490 5.60 -30.99 1.97
N LYS A 491 5.61 -32.09 2.73
CA LYS A 491 4.85 -32.24 3.98
C LYS A 491 5.57 -31.66 5.19
N MET A 492 6.91 -31.73 5.24
CA MET A 492 7.72 -31.41 6.42
C MET A 492 8.45 -30.07 6.34
N VAL A 493 8.66 -29.54 5.13
CA VAL A 493 9.47 -28.35 4.88
C VAL A 493 8.59 -27.27 4.28
N THR A 494 8.52 -26.15 4.97
CA THR A 494 7.94 -24.91 4.45
C THR A 494 9.08 -23.95 4.13
N VAL A 495 9.20 -23.58 2.86
CA VAL A 495 10.16 -22.57 2.42
C VAL A 495 9.46 -21.22 2.47
N ARG A 496 10.02 -20.28 3.24
CA ARG A 496 9.50 -18.91 3.38
C ARG A 496 10.46 -17.92 2.74
N ASN A 497 9.95 -17.01 1.94
CA ASN A 497 10.70 -15.97 1.24
C ASN A 497 10.22 -14.58 1.66
N VAL A 498 10.46 -14.25 2.93
CA VAL A 498 10.05 -12.97 3.51
C VAL A 498 10.98 -11.87 3.02
N TYR A 499 10.45 -10.90 2.29
CA TYR A 499 11.24 -9.82 1.68
C TYR A 499 11.62 -8.70 2.64
N PHE A 500 10.76 -8.40 3.61
CA PHE A 500 10.92 -7.26 4.50
C PHE A 500 10.81 -7.69 5.95
N GLU A 501 11.60 -7.04 6.80
CA GLU A 501 11.54 -7.18 8.25
C GLU A 501 11.58 -5.81 8.92
N TRP A 502 11.11 -5.77 10.17
CA TRP A 502 11.11 -4.55 10.97
C TRP A 502 12.37 -4.43 11.81
N VAL A 503 13.04 -3.29 11.69
CA VAL A 503 14.08 -2.83 12.61
C VAL A 503 13.40 -1.95 13.67
N PRO A 504 13.34 -2.37 14.95
CA PRO A 504 12.73 -1.57 15.98
C PRO A 504 13.40 -0.20 16.10
N ALA A 505 12.60 0.83 16.38
CA ALA A 505 13.10 2.20 16.52
C ALA A 505 14.26 2.32 17.50
N THR A 506 14.30 1.47 18.54
CA THR A 506 15.38 1.37 19.55
C THR A 506 16.75 1.06 18.98
N HIS A 507 16.83 0.48 17.78
CA HIS A 507 18.07 0.16 17.08
C HIS A 507 18.40 1.15 15.96
N ILE A 508 17.68 2.27 15.85
CA ILE A 508 17.90 3.32 14.86
C ILE A 508 18.29 4.60 15.58
N ASP A 509 19.47 5.13 15.23
CA ASP A 509 20.03 6.32 15.84
C ASP A 509 19.58 7.60 15.12
N TYR A 510 19.46 7.55 13.79
CA TYR A 510 19.14 8.72 12.96
C TYR A 510 18.22 8.37 11.79
N TYR A 511 17.31 9.28 11.47
CA TYR A 511 16.47 9.24 10.27
C TYR A 511 16.81 10.45 9.41
N VAL A 512 17.49 10.23 8.29
CA VAL A 512 17.89 11.29 7.37
C VAL A 512 16.87 11.38 6.24
N CYS A 513 16.09 12.46 6.25
CA CYS A 513 15.06 12.78 5.27
C CYS A 513 15.35 14.12 4.57
N GLU A 514 14.48 14.53 3.66
CA GLU A 514 14.60 15.78 2.89
C GLU A 514 14.58 17.04 3.77
N ASP A 515 13.87 16.99 4.89
CA ASP A 515 13.76 18.10 5.84
C ASP A 515 14.89 18.11 6.89
N GLY A 516 15.83 17.16 6.80
CA GLY A 516 16.97 17.02 7.70
C GLY A 516 16.96 15.70 8.48
N THR A 517 17.67 15.69 9.61
CA THR A 517 17.68 14.53 10.51
C THR A 517 16.48 14.61 11.46
N LEU A 518 15.53 13.68 11.31
CA LEU A 518 14.30 13.65 12.09
C LEU A 518 14.47 12.87 13.39
N SER A 519 13.82 13.35 14.45
CA SER A 519 13.64 12.60 15.69
C SER A 519 12.43 11.65 15.60
N ARG A 520 12.30 10.72 16.55
CA ARG A 520 11.09 9.88 16.66
C ARG A 520 9.83 10.72 16.90
N GLN A 521 9.95 11.86 17.57
CA GLN A 521 8.82 12.77 17.77
C GLN A 521 8.38 13.41 16.45
N ASP A 522 9.33 13.77 15.57
CA ASP A 522 9.03 14.30 14.25
C ASP A 522 8.34 13.24 13.36
N ILE A 523 8.80 11.98 13.42
CA ILE A 523 8.16 10.85 12.74
C ILE A 523 6.70 10.69 13.20
N HIS A 524 6.47 10.70 14.52
CA HIS A 524 5.13 10.59 15.08
C HIS A 524 4.20 11.72 14.62
N GLN A 525 4.70 12.95 14.62
CA GLN A 525 3.94 14.11 14.13
C GLN A 525 3.63 13.98 12.64
N ARG A 526 4.61 13.53 11.84
CA ARG A 526 4.43 13.33 10.41
C ARG A 526 3.42 12.22 10.12
N SER A 527 3.47 11.12 10.86
CA SER A 527 2.50 10.03 10.77
C SER A 527 1.06 10.53 10.98
N LYS A 528 0.83 11.35 12.01
CA LYS A 528 -0.47 11.98 12.25
C LYS A 528 -0.91 12.90 11.11
N LEU A 529 -0.02 13.74 10.61
CA LEU A 529 -0.32 14.60 9.46
C LEU A 529 -0.72 13.79 8.22
N VAL A 530 -0.05 12.67 7.96
CA VAL A 530 -0.43 11.76 6.87
C VAL A 530 -1.83 11.19 7.13
N SER A 531 -2.15 10.78 8.35
CA SER A 531 -3.50 10.32 8.72
C SER A 531 -4.58 11.37 8.44
N ASP A 532 -4.33 12.63 8.84
CA ASP A 532 -5.28 13.72 8.64
C ASP A 532 -5.52 13.98 7.15
N VAL A 533 -4.46 13.97 6.33
CA VAL A 533 -4.56 14.11 4.87
C VAL A 533 -5.30 12.93 4.25
N MET A 534 -5.03 11.70 4.68
CA MET A 534 -5.76 10.52 4.21
C MET A 534 -7.26 10.62 4.49
N ASN A 535 -7.61 11.00 5.72
CA ASN A 535 -9.01 11.15 6.14
C ASN A 535 -9.72 12.30 5.41
N GLU A 536 -9.01 13.39 5.10
CA GLU A 536 -9.52 14.52 4.33
C GLU A 536 -9.77 14.15 2.86
N VAL A 537 -8.87 13.36 2.27
CA VAL A 537 -8.88 13.06 0.83
C VAL A 537 -9.76 11.85 0.50
N PHE A 538 -9.74 10.81 1.33
CA PHE A 538 -10.49 9.57 1.13
C PHE A 538 -11.68 9.49 2.10
N THR A 539 -12.48 10.55 2.15
CA THR A 539 -13.69 10.59 2.98
C THR A 539 -14.70 9.54 2.55
N VAL A 540 -15.31 8.87 3.54
CA VAL A 540 -16.45 7.96 3.36
C VAL A 540 -17.56 8.69 2.60
N GLU A 541 -17.96 8.15 1.44
CA GLU A 541 -18.97 8.78 0.60
C GLU A 541 -20.32 8.83 1.33
N GLN A 542 -21.01 9.98 1.32
CA GLN A 542 -22.41 10.02 1.75
C GLN A 542 -23.31 9.62 0.58
N GLY A 543 -23.88 8.43 0.66
CA GLY A 543 -24.89 7.94 -0.26
C GLY A 543 -26.19 8.74 -0.10
N THR A 544 -26.65 9.36 -1.19
CA THR A 544 -27.98 9.96 -1.30
C THR A 544 -29.06 8.88 -1.29
N ASN A 545 -30.18 9.12 -0.61
CA ASN A 545 -31.33 8.22 -0.63
C ASN A 545 -32.03 8.28 -1.99
N ILE A 546 -32.01 7.18 -2.74
CA ILE A 546 -32.84 7.04 -3.93
C ILE A 546 -34.26 6.68 -3.46
N SER A 547 -35.00 7.67 -2.96
CA SER A 547 -36.45 7.50 -2.74
C SER A 547 -37.29 8.79 -2.82
N GLU A 548 -36.79 9.86 -3.43
CA GLU A 548 -37.58 11.09 -3.63
C GLU A 548 -37.63 11.59 -5.09
N ALA A 549 -37.37 10.71 -6.06
CA ALA A 549 -37.53 11.02 -7.48
C ALA A 549 -38.50 10.04 -8.16
N SER A 550 -39.77 10.03 -7.73
CA SER A 550 -40.92 9.58 -8.53
C SER A 550 -42.26 9.81 -7.81
N SER A 551 -42.58 11.07 -7.49
CA SER A 551 -43.97 11.48 -7.30
C SER A 551 -44.07 12.98 -7.50
N GLY A 552 -44.20 13.42 -8.74
CA GLY A 552 -44.12 14.84 -9.08
C GLY A 552 -44.54 15.20 -10.51
N ARG A 553 -45.74 14.75 -10.90
CA ARG A 553 -46.58 15.07 -12.09
C ARG A 553 -46.71 13.97 -13.12
#